data_AF-A0A0F0GU48-F1
#
_entry.id   AF-A0A0F0GU48-F1
#
_cell.length_a   1.000
_cell.length_b   1.000
_cell.length_c   1.000
_cell.angle_alpha   90.00
_cell.angle_beta   90.00
_cell.angle_gamma   90.00
#
_symmetry.space_group_name_H-M   'P 1'
#
loop_
_entity.id
_entity.type
_entity.pdbx_description
1 polymer ?
#
loop_
_entity_poly.entity_id
_entity_poly.type
_entity_poly.pdbx_seq_one_letter_code
_entity_poly.pdbx_strand_id
1 'polypeptide(L)' 'LEGSTARVAVRDSSHTMPVVITASDRDTSGRGMALVEALSSRWGVKLAPRGKWVWAEVATLLKTTLHAV' A
#
# COMPACT_ATOMS: atom_id res chain seq x y z
N LEU A 1 -12.05 7.35 6.82
CA LEU A 1 -12.17 6.69 5.51
C LEU A 1 -13.64 6.39 5.34
N GLU A 2 -14.31 7.09 4.42
CA GLU A 2 -15.61 6.62 3.95
C GLU A 2 -15.44 5.23 3.31
N GLY A 3 -16.51 4.43 3.23
CA GLY A 3 -16.41 3.02 2.82
C GLY A 3 -15.64 2.79 1.51
N SER A 4 -15.60 3.78 0.62
CA SER A 4 -14.95 3.72 -0.69
C SER A 4 -13.43 3.48 -0.69
N THR A 5 -12.70 3.67 0.41
CA THR A 5 -11.24 3.50 0.45
C THR A 5 -10.78 2.74 1.69
N ALA A 6 -9.97 1.69 1.49
CA ALA A 6 -9.27 0.97 2.56
C ALA A 6 -7.79 1.32 2.56
N ARG A 7 -7.20 1.40 3.75
CA ARG A 7 -5.74 1.51 3.91
C ARG A 7 -5.18 0.19 4.43
N VAL A 8 -4.27 -0.40 3.66
CA VAL A 8 -3.49 -1.57 4.04
C VAL A 8 -2.11 -1.09 4.47
N ALA A 9 -1.60 -1.58 5.59
CA ALA A 9 -0.28 -1.21 6.09
C ALA A 9 0.47 -2.41 6.65
N VAL A 10 1.75 -2.50 6.30
CA VAL A 10 2.67 -3.53 6.80
C VAL A 10 3.78 -2.85 7.56
N ARG A 11 4.07 -3.35 8.77
CA ARG A 11 5.22 -2.93 9.57
C ARG A 11 6.30 -3.99 9.50
N ASP A 12 7.52 -3.55 9.26
CA ASP A 12 8.71 -4.36 9.39
C ASP A 12 9.78 -3.59 10.20
N SER A 13 10.80 -4.30 10.70
CA SER A 13 11.87 -3.73 11.51
C SER A 13 13.01 -3.11 10.68
N SER A 14 12.98 -3.23 9.36
CA SER A 14 14.01 -2.69 8.47
C SER A 14 13.78 -1.20 8.19
N HIS A 15 14.88 -0.44 8.22
CA HIS A 15 14.92 0.97 7.82
C HIS A 15 15.16 1.15 6.31
N THR A 16 15.43 0.08 5.57
CA THR A 16 15.61 0.14 4.11
C THR A 16 14.32 0.60 3.46
N MET A 17 14.38 1.68 2.68
CA MET A 17 13.23 2.19 1.95
C MET A 17 12.84 1.23 0.82
N PRO A 18 11.53 1.01 0.57
CA PRO A 18 11.09 0.28 -0.60
C PRO A 18 11.50 1.03 -1.87
N VAL A 19 11.88 0.27 -2.89
CA VAL A 19 12.21 0.79 -4.21
C VAL A 19 11.31 0.10 -5.22
N VAL A 20 10.73 0.88 -6.13
CA VAL A 20 10.04 0.32 -7.29
C VAL A 20 11.12 -0.13 -8.28
N ILE A 21 11.17 -1.42 -8.56
CA ILE A 21 12.11 -1.99 -9.52
C ILE A 21 11.37 -2.53 -10.73
N THR A 22 11.98 -2.39 -11.90
CA THR A 22 11.50 -3.02 -13.14
C THR A 22 12.06 -4.43 -13.19
N ALA A 23 11.30 -5.40 -12.68
CA ALA A 23 11.64 -6.81 -12.75
C ALA A 23 11.33 -7.36 -14.15
N SER A 24 12.18 -8.26 -14.65
CA SER A 24 11.92 -9.01 -15.88
C SER A 24 10.82 -10.07 -15.68
N ASP A 25 10.25 -10.54 -16.78
CA ASP A 25 9.24 -11.62 -16.75
C ASP A 25 9.79 -12.93 -16.17
N ARG A 26 11.11 -13.15 -16.25
CA ARG A 26 11.76 -14.36 -15.72
C ARG A 26 12.28 -14.21 -14.30
N ASP A 27 12.27 -13.00 -13.75
CA ASP A 27 12.69 -12.79 -12.37
C ASP A 27 11.67 -13.44 -11.44
N THR A 28 12.11 -13.98 -10.31
CA THR A 28 11.21 -14.60 -9.32
C THR A 28 10.82 -13.62 -8.20
N SER A 29 11.41 -12.42 -8.18
CA SER A 29 11.20 -11.39 -7.16
C SER A 29 11.14 -9.98 -7.75
N GLY A 30 10.94 -8.97 -6.90
CA GLY A 30 11.06 -7.56 -7.28
C GLY A 30 9.79 -6.86 -7.77
N ARG A 31 8.77 -7.60 -8.19
CA ARG A 31 7.50 -7.02 -8.67
C ARG A 31 6.64 -6.38 -7.59
N GLY A 32 6.90 -6.65 -6.31
CA GLY A 32 6.01 -6.26 -5.20
C GLY A 32 5.69 -4.76 -5.18
N MET A 33 6.72 -3.91 -5.22
CA MET A 33 6.50 -2.46 -5.20
C MET A 33 5.89 -1.91 -6.49
N ALA A 34 6.18 -2.51 -7.65
CA ALA A 34 5.53 -2.14 -8.91
C ALA A 34 4.02 -2.46 -8.88
N LEU A 35 3.63 -3.58 -8.26
CA LEU A 35 2.21 -3.91 -8.05
C LEU A 35 1.54 -2.94 -7.09
N VAL A 36 2.21 -2.56 -5.99
CA VAL A 36 1.69 -1.57 -5.05
C VAL A 36 1.49 -0.21 -5.72
N GLU A 37 2.47 0.25 -6.51
CA GLU A 37 2.35 1.48 -7.31
C GLU A 37 1.15 1.43 -8.26
N ALA A 38 0.99 0.32 -9.01
CA ALA A 38 -0.05 0.21 -10.03
C ALA A 38 -1.47 0.05 -9.46
N LEU A 39 -1.63 -0.58 -8.30
CA LEU A 39 -2.94 -0.95 -7.74
C LEU A 39 -3.45 0.04 -6.69
N SER A 40 -2.60 0.89 -6.14
CA SER A 40 -2.99 1.83 -5.09
C SER A 40 -3.34 3.20 -5.65
N SER A 41 -4.32 3.88 -5.06
CA SER A 41 -4.58 5.30 -5.36
C SER A 41 -3.47 6.19 -4.78
N ARG A 42 -2.88 5.73 -3.68
CA ARG A 42 -1.73 6.35 -3.02
C ARG A 42 -1.05 5.30 -2.17
N TRP A 43 0.28 5.35 -2.11
CA TRP A 43 1.04 4.60 -1.13
C TRP A 43 2.17 5.47 -0.58
N GLY A 44 2.81 4.99 0.48
CA GLY A 44 3.96 5.67 1.03
C GLY A 44 4.60 4.92 2.17
N VAL A 45 5.57 5.59 2.77
CA VAL A 45 6.33 5.08 3.91
C VAL A 45 6.16 6.03 5.09
N LYS A 46 5.93 5.47 6.28
CA LYS A 46 5.99 6.20 7.54
C LYS A 46 7.06 5.55 8.41
N LEU A 47 8.09 6.32 8.76
CA LEU A 47 9.10 5.87 9.71
C LEU A 47 8.47 5.58 11.07
N ALA A 48 8.98 4.54 11.74
CA ALA A 48 8.61 4.17 13.10
C ALA A 48 9.89 4.06 13.96
N PRO A 49 9.79 4.09 15.30
CA PRO A 49 10.97 3.95 16.16
C PRO A 49 11.78 2.66 15.96
N ARG A 50 11.16 1.61 15.39
CA ARG A 50 11.82 0.35 15.03
C ARG A 50 11.36 -0.06 13.63
N GLY A 51 12.06 0.44 12.61
CA GLY A 51 11.77 0.18 11.20
C GLY A 51 10.77 1.16 10.59
N LYS A 52 9.83 0.66 9.81
CA LYS A 52 8.90 1.50 9.03
C LYS A 52 7.55 0.82 8.85
N TRP A 53 6.59 1.64 8.46
CA TRP A 53 5.33 1.20 7.86
C TRP A 53 5.37 1.50 6.37
N VAL A 54 5.09 0.51 5.53
CA VAL A 54 4.69 0.73 4.14
C VAL A 54 3.17 0.63 4.10
N TRP A 55 2.50 1.63 3.53
CA TRP A 55 1.05 1.69 3.47
C TRP A 55 0.57 1.99 2.06
N ALA A 56 -0.61 1.49 1.72
CA ALA A 56 -1.29 1.73 0.45
C ALA A 56 -2.79 1.95 0.68
N GLU A 57 -3.37 2.88 -0.07
CA GLU A 57 -4.80 3.11 -0.17
C GLU A 57 -5.33 2.41 -1.43
N VAL A 58 -6.38 1.62 -1.26
CA VAL A 58 -7.03 0.88 -2.35
C VAL A 58 -8.53 1.19 -2.32
N ALA A 59 -9.11 1.29 -3.50
CA ALA A 59 -10.55 1.42 -3.63
C ALA A 59 -11.23 0.15 -3.09
N THR A 60 -12.35 0.32 -2.40
CA THR A 60 -13.21 -0.80 -2.01
C THR A 60 -14.56 -0.69 -2.70
N LEU A 61 -15.29 -1.80 -2.73
CA LEU A 61 -16.67 -1.84 -3.21
C LEU A 61 -17.70 -1.50 -2.11
N LEU A 62 -17.26 -1.10 -0.91
CA LEU A 62 -18.16 -0.72 0.16
C LEU A 62 -18.82 0.61 -0.19
N LYS A 63 -20.15 0.58 -0.34
CA LYS A 63 -20.95 1.79 -0.47
C LYS A 63 -21.07 2.44 0.90
N THR A 64 -20.75 3.73 0.99
CA THR A 64 -21.07 4.53 2.18
C THR A 64 -22.59 4.66 2.26
N THR A 65 -23.23 3.87 3.11
CA THR A 65 -24.66 4.07 3.43
C THR A 65 -24.77 5.28 4.35
N LEU A 66 -25.02 6.46 3.78
CA LEU A 66 -25.49 7.60 4.57
C LEU A 66 -26.87 7.22 5.12
N HIS A 67 -26.96 6.98 6.43
CA HIS A 67 -28.25 7.07 7.10
C HIS A 67 -28.59 8.56 7.18
N ALA A 68 -29.42 9.02 6.26
CA ALA A 68 -30.09 10.31 6.43
C ALA A 68 -30.97 10.18 7.68
N VAL A 69 -30.68 11.03 8.67
CA VAL A 69 -31.56 11.26 9.83
C VAL A 69 -32.55 12.36 9.46
#